data_AF-A0A5C7FLB6-F1
#
_entry.id   AF-A0A5C7FLB6-F1
#
_cell.length_a   1.000
_cell.length_b   1.000
_cell.length_c   1.000
_cell.angle_alpha   90.00
_cell.angle_beta   90.00
_cell.angle_gamma   90.00
#
_symmetry.space_group_name_H-M   'P 1'
#
loop_
_entity.id
_entity.type
_entity.pdbx_description
1 polymer ?
#
loop_
_entity_poly.entity_id
_entity_poly.type
_entity_poly.pdbx_seq_one_letter_code
_entity_poly.pdbx_strand_id
1 'polypeptide(L)'
;MLTKQMTSAEELVKKWIEQQKEDGKTEAQLRKTMFVYGDRVMEIEADEEEKLQISEKNDQDIVIFRTPEPQPGPFCRCCSMEYDNEKEALQCCAYID
;
A
#
# COMPACT_ATOMS: atom_id res chain seq x y z
N MET A 1 -24.91 11.82 -3.40
CA MET A 1 -23.87 10.83 -3.07
C MET A 1 -22.75 11.00 -4.10
N LEU A 2 -21.62 11.56 -3.69
CA LEU A 2 -20.43 11.63 -4.56
C LEU A 2 -19.85 10.22 -4.66
N THR A 3 -20.02 9.56 -5.80
CA THR A 3 -19.27 8.35 -6.13
C THR A 3 -17.80 8.74 -6.15
N LYS A 4 -17.09 8.46 -5.06
CA LYS A 4 -15.63 8.57 -4.95
C LYS A 4 -15.07 7.82 -6.15
N GLN A 5 -14.58 8.55 -7.17
CA GLN A 5 -13.97 7.92 -8.34
C GLN A 5 -12.92 6.94 -7.83
N MET A 6 -13.05 5.67 -8.22
CA MET A 6 -12.06 4.65 -7.87
C MET A 6 -10.74 5.12 -8.45
N THR A 7 -9.81 5.53 -7.58
CA THR A 7 -8.47 5.96 -7.98
C THR A 7 -7.82 4.81 -8.72
N SER A 8 -7.34 5.05 -9.94
CA SER A 8 -6.79 3.99 -10.77
C SER A 8 -5.48 3.46 -10.17
N ALA A 9 -5.08 2.24 -10.54
CA ALA A 9 -3.84 1.64 -10.08
C ALA A 9 -2.62 2.55 -10.40
N GLU A 10 -2.60 3.13 -11.60
CA GLU A 10 -1.56 4.09 -12.01
C GLU A 10 -1.59 5.38 -11.18
N GLU A 11 -2.76 5.90 -10.85
CA GLU A 11 -2.88 7.09 -9.99
C GLU A 11 -2.35 6.83 -8.58
N LEU A 12 -2.55 5.62 -8.05
CA LEU A 12 -1.98 5.23 -6.76
C LEU A 12 -0.46 5.18 -6.80
N VAL A 13 0.12 4.61 -7.87
CA VAL A 13 1.58 4.58 -8.06
C VAL A 13 2.14 5.99 -8.23
N LYS A 14 1.49 6.85 -9.01
CA LYS A 14 1.90 8.26 -9.19
C LYS A 14 1.93 9.02 -7.86
N LYS A 15 0.85 8.92 -7.07
CA LYS A 15 0.79 9.55 -5.74
C LYS A 15 1.87 9.02 -4.81
N TRP A 16 2.16 7.72 -4.87
CA TRP A 16 3.25 7.13 -4.10
C TRP A 16 4.62 7.70 -4.53
N ILE A 17 4.88 7.82 -5.83
CA ILE A 17 6.12 8.40 -6.35
C ILE A 17 6.29 9.84 -5.86
N GLU A 18 5.24 10.66 -5.95
CA GLU A 18 5.23 12.03 -5.45
C GLU A 18 5.55 12.09 -3.96
N GLN A 19 4.87 11.28 -3.14
CA GLN A 19 5.12 11.20 -1.71
C GLN A 19 6.57 10.81 -1.40
N GLN A 20 7.13 9.82 -2.11
CA GLN A 20 8.51 9.42 -1.88
C GLN A 20 9.54 10.48 -2.28
N LYS A 21 9.25 11.29 -3.31
CA LYS A 21 10.06 12.44 -3.68
C LYS A 21 10.00 13.53 -2.62
N GLU A 22 8.83 13.78 -2.04
CA GLU A 22 8.67 14.69 -0.90
C GLU A 22 9.45 14.20 0.33
N ASP A 23 9.49 12.89 0.56
CA ASP A 23 10.28 12.24 1.62
C ASP A 23 11.80 12.24 1.32
N GLY A 24 12.23 12.82 0.19
CA GLY A 24 13.64 13.00 -0.18
C GLY A 24 14.28 11.79 -0.88
N LYS A 25 13.50 10.80 -1.33
CA LYS A 25 14.05 9.69 -2.12
C LYS A 25 14.45 10.13 -3.51
N THR A 26 15.57 9.62 -3.98
CA THR A 26 16.07 9.89 -5.34
C THR A 26 15.40 8.99 -6.35
N GLU A 27 15.35 9.42 -7.61
CA GLU A 27 14.75 8.62 -8.69
C GLU A 27 15.42 7.25 -8.84
N ALA A 28 16.73 7.18 -8.62
CA ALA A 28 17.48 5.93 -8.61
C ALA A 28 17.00 4.93 -7.53
N GLN A 29 16.51 5.41 -6.39
CA GLN A 29 15.96 4.58 -5.32
C GLN A 29 14.54 4.09 -5.61
N LEU A 30 13.82 4.80 -6.49
CA LEU A 30 12.45 4.45 -6.88
C LEU A 30 12.42 3.46 -8.04
N ARG A 31 13.46 3.46 -8.89
CA ARG A 31 13.62 2.49 -10.00
C ARG A 31 13.50 1.05 -9.49
N LYS A 32 12.87 0.19 -10.31
CA LYS A 32 12.59 -1.23 -10.05
C LYS A 32 11.67 -1.51 -8.85
N THR A 33 10.97 -0.49 -8.35
CA THR A 33 9.89 -0.73 -7.39
C THR A 33 8.71 -1.34 -8.13
N MET A 34 8.23 -2.48 -7.64
CA MET A 34 7.06 -3.18 -8.20
C MET A 34 5.83 -2.97 -7.33
N PHE A 35 4.69 -2.80 -7.97
CA PHE A 35 3.38 -2.61 -7.35
C PHE A 35 2.45 -3.69 -7.85
N VAL A 36 1.66 -4.26 -6.94
CA VAL A 36 0.64 -5.24 -7.29
C VAL A 36 -0.73 -4.68 -6.90
N TYR A 37 -1.64 -4.58 -7.88
CA TYR A 37 -3.00 -4.11 -7.68
C TYR A 37 -3.99 -5.03 -8.39
N GLY A 38 -4.69 -5.86 -7.62
CA GLY A 38 -5.52 -6.92 -8.19
C GLY A 38 -4.67 -7.94 -8.94
N ASP A 39 -4.94 -8.11 -10.24
CA ASP A 39 -4.23 -8.94 -11.21
C ASP A 39 -3.19 -8.17 -12.04
N ARG A 40 -2.92 -6.90 -11.68
CA ARG A 40 -1.97 -6.03 -12.39
C ARG A 40 -0.67 -5.92 -11.62
N VAL A 41 0.46 -6.13 -12.31
CA VAL A 41 1.80 -5.80 -11.81
C VAL A 41 2.32 -4.60 -12.57
N MET A 42 2.78 -3.60 -11.83
CA MET A 42 3.41 -2.41 -12.39
C MET A 42 4.84 -2.29 -11.86
N GLU A 43 5.76 -1.79 -12.67
CA GLU A 43 7.15 -1.53 -12.29
C GLU A 43 7.52 -0.09 -12.64
N ILE A 44 8.32 0.55 -11.78
CA ILE A 44 8.93 1.84 -12.10
C ILE A 44 10.20 1.61 -12.91
N GLU A 45 10.17 1.97 -14.17
CA GLU A 45 11.30 1.95 -15.08
C GLU A 45 11.82 3.37 -15.34
N ALA A 46 13.04 3.46 -15.86
CA ALA A 46 13.58 4.71 -16.37
C ALA A 46 13.52 4.70 -17.89
N ASP A 47 13.01 5.77 -18.48
CA ASP A 47 13.06 5.96 -19.93
C ASP A 47 14.47 6.36 -20.40
N GLU A 48 14.64 6.51 -21.71
CA GLU A 48 15.91 6.92 -22.34
C GLU A 48 16.38 8.33 -21.90
N GLU A 49 15.49 9.15 -21.33
CA GLU A 49 15.76 10.48 -20.78
C GLU A 49 15.95 10.45 -19.24
N GLU A 50 16.11 9.26 -18.66
CA GLU A 50 16.23 8.98 -17.22
C GLU A 50 15.00 9.30 -16.37
N LYS A 51 13.86 9.65 -16.97
CA LYS A 51 12.62 9.94 -16.24
C LYS A 51 11.91 8.65 -15.83
N LEU A 52 11.21 8.73 -14.70
CA LEU A 52 10.44 7.60 -14.17
C LEU A 52 9.16 7.38 -15.00
N GLN A 53 9.01 6.17 -15.54
CA GLN A 53 7.81 5.69 -16.20
C GLN A 53 7.26 4.46 -15.45
N ILE A 54 5.93 4.31 -15.47
CA ILE A 54 5.26 3.12 -14.94
C ILE A 54 5.04 2.17 -16.12
N SER A 55 5.65 0.99 -16.07
CA SER A 55 5.42 -0.10 -17.03
C SER A 55 4.53 -1.17 -16.42
N GLU A 56 3.66 -1.76 -17.21
CA GLU A 56 2.78 -2.83 -16.77
C GLU A 56 3.32 -4.18 -17.25
N LYS A 57 3.37 -5.16 -16.35
CA LYS A 57 3.89 -6.52 -16.57
C LYS A 57 2.73 -7.51 -16.45
N ASN A 58 1.81 -7.50 -17.41
CA ASN A 58 0.55 -8.26 -17.35
C ASN A 58 0.61 -9.66 -17.97
N ASP A 59 1.80 -10.25 -18.05
CA ASP A 59 2.00 -11.31 -19.02
C ASP A 59 1.63 -12.70 -18.46
N GLN A 60 1.41 -12.85 -17.14
CA GLN A 60 1.30 -14.15 -16.45
C GLN A 60 0.50 -14.10 -15.13
N ASP A 61 0.11 -15.28 -14.63
CA ASP A 61 -0.46 -15.46 -13.27
C ASP A 61 0.51 -14.96 -12.20
N ILE A 62 0.02 -14.11 -11.29
CA ILE A 62 0.83 -13.49 -10.23
C ILE A 62 0.67 -14.25 -8.92
N VAL A 63 1.77 -14.74 -8.36
CA VAL A 63 1.80 -15.39 -7.04
C VAL A 63 2.56 -14.51 -6.05
N ILE A 64 1.88 -14.05 -4.99
CA ILE A 64 2.47 -13.19 -3.94
C ILE A 64 2.66 -14.00 -2.66
N PHE A 65 3.92 -14.21 -2.26
CA PHE A 65 4.24 -14.73 -0.93
C PHE A 65 4.31 -13.56 0.05
N ARG A 66 3.34 -13.48 0.96
CA ARG A 66 3.36 -12.47 2.03
C ARG A 66 4.16 -13.00 3.21
N THR A 67 5.09 -12.20 3.71
CA THR A 67 5.65 -12.41 5.05
C THR A 67 4.50 -12.37 6.05
N PRO A 68 4.49 -13.21 7.10
CA PRO A 68 3.50 -13.12 8.16
C PRO A 68 3.49 -11.69 8.71
N GLU A 69 2.35 -11.02 8.61
CA GLU A 69 2.21 -9.72 9.29
C GLU A 69 2.32 -9.96 10.80
N PRO A 70 3.06 -9.13 11.54
CA PRO A 70 3.02 -9.20 12.99
C PRO A 70 1.56 -9.06 13.41
N GLN A 71 1.10 -9.98 14.26
CA GLN A 71 -0.24 -9.85 14.80
C GLN A 71 -0.32 -8.49 15.49
N PRO A 72 -1.33 -7.67 15.17
CA PRO A 72 -1.50 -6.40 15.83
C PRO A 72 -1.54 -6.68 17.34
N GLY A 73 -0.77 -5.91 18.10
CA GLY A 73 -0.79 -6.03 19.55
C GLY A 73 -2.22 -5.87 20.10
N PRO A 74 -2.44 -6.17 21.38
CA PRO A 74 -3.72 -6.01 22.03
C PRO A 74 -4.12 -4.52 22.11
N PHE A 75 -4.63 -3.94 21.03
CA PHE A 75 -5.14 -2.56 21.01
C PHE A 75 -6.49 -2.47 20.28
N CYS A 76 -7.33 -1.53 20.71
CA CYS A 76 -8.62 -1.30 20.10
C CYS A 76 -8.47 -0.54 18.77
N ARG A 77 -9.05 -1.06 17.68
CA ARG A 77 -8.98 -0.40 16.36
C ARG A 77 -9.84 0.86 16.23
N CYS A 78 -10.79 1.09 17.14
CA CYS A 78 -11.67 2.25 17.10
C CYS A 78 -11.09 3.44 17.87
N CYS A 79 -10.46 3.21 19.03
CA CYS A 79 -9.94 4.28 19.90
C CYS A 79 -8.43 4.23 20.12
N SER A 80 -7.74 3.23 19.55
CA SER A 80 -6.29 3.02 19.66
C SER A 80 -5.77 2.80 21.09
N MET A 81 -6.64 2.46 22.05
CA MET A 81 -6.24 2.12 23.42
C MET A 81 -5.54 0.75 23.45
N GLU A 82 -4.41 0.66 24.15
CA GLU A 82 -3.66 -0.58 24.40
C GLU A 82 -4.24 -1.34 25.60
N TYR A 83 -4.14 -2.68 25.57
CA TYR A 83 -4.67 -3.62 26.53
C TYR A 83 -3.64 -4.69 26.87
N ASP A 84 -3.85 -5.43 27.94
CA ASP A 84 -2.92 -6.50 28.34
C ASP A 84 -3.10 -7.77 27.48
N ASN A 85 -4.28 -7.96 26.89
CA ASN A 85 -4.60 -9.12 26.06
C ASN A 85 -5.62 -8.81 24.95
N GLU A 86 -5.62 -9.64 23.91
CA GLU A 86 -6.47 -9.44 22.72
C GLU A 86 -7.96 -9.48 23.03
N LYS A 87 -8.37 -10.26 24.03
CA LYS A 87 -9.77 -10.40 24.42
C LYS A 87 -10.33 -9.06 24.92
N GLU A 88 -9.57 -8.35 25.75
CA GLU A 88 -9.96 -7.02 26.24
C GLU A 88 -9.98 -5.98 25.11
N ALA A 89 -8.99 -6.02 24.21
CA ALA A 89 -8.94 -5.15 23.05
C ALA A 89 -10.17 -5.33 22.12
N LEU A 90 -10.62 -6.58 21.91
CA LEU A 90 -11.82 -6.89 21.14
C LEU A 90 -13.11 -6.45 21.85
N GLN A 91 -13.13 -6.45 23.18
CA GLN A 91 -14.30 -6.07 23.97
C GLN A 91 -14.47 -4.56 24.14
N CYS A 92 -13.41 -3.76 23.94
CA CYS A 92 -13.42 -2.30 24.09
C CYS A 92 -14.62 -1.62 23.42
N CYS A 93 -14.94 -2.02 22.19
CA CYS A 93 -16.03 -1.43 21.41
C CYS A 93 -17.17 -2.41 21.11
N ALA A 94 -17.16 -3.60 21.72
CA ALA A 94 -18.19 -4.61 21.49
C ALA A 94 -19.59 -4.20 22.00
N TYR A 95 -19.67 -3.10 22.75
CA TYR A 95 -20.90 -2.54 23.33
C TYR A 95 -21.13 -1.07 22.96
N ILE A 96 -20.43 -0.54 21.96
CA ILE A 96 -20.69 0.79 21.44
C ILE A 96 -21.64 0.61 20.25
N ASP A 97 -22.92 0.95 20.46
CA ASP A 97 -23.94 1.08 19.38
C ASP A 97 -23.59 2.23 18.41
#